data_AF-A8NFM5-F1
#
_entry.id   AF-A8NFM5-F1
#
_cell.length_a   1.000
_cell.length_b   1.000
_cell.length_c   1.000
_cell.angle_alpha   90.00
_cell.angle_beta   90.00
_cell.angle_gamma   90.00
#
_symmetry.space_group_name_H-M   'P 1'
#
loop_
_entity.id
_entity.type
_entity.pdbx_description
1 polymer ?
#
loop_
_entity_poly.entity_id
_entity_poly.type
_entity_poly.pdbx_seq_one_letter_code
_entity_poly.pdbx_strand_id
1 'polypeptide(L)' 'MLHIGHAVVVLSATFFAVAAYAVLLSAFIPSTDIPLLDALKGDTHYKYFVILLVPTSAYFVIANWVGWQYYQNS' A
#
# COMPACT_ATOMS: atom_id res chain seq x y z
N MET A 1 -6.71 -10.96 31.54
CA MET A 1 -7.25 -10.38 30.30
C MET A 1 -6.05 -9.99 29.44
N LEU A 2 -5.80 -10.75 28.37
CA LEU A 2 -4.67 -10.49 27.48
C LEU A 2 -4.83 -9.08 26.87
N HIS A 3 -3.73 -8.34 26.74
CA HIS A 3 -3.66 -6.96 26.27
C HIS A 3 -3.98 -6.85 24.76
N ILE A 4 -5.19 -7.22 24.35
CA ILE A 4 -5.61 -7.28 22.94
C ILE A 4 -5.41 -5.92 22.26
N GLY A 5 -5.69 -4.81 22.94
CA GLY A 5 -5.43 -3.48 22.40
C GLY A 5 -3.95 -3.22 22.08
N HIS A 6 -3.03 -3.66 22.95
CA HIS A 6 -1.60 -3.52 22.70
C HIS A 6 -1.15 -4.44 21.55
N ALA A 7 -1.71 -5.65 21.46
CA ALA A 7 -1.43 -6.57 20.37
C ALA A 7 -1.87 -5.98 19.02
N VAL A 8 -3.04 -5.35 18.95
CA VAL A 8 -3.52 -4.67 17.73
C VAL A 8 -2.58 -3.53 17.35
N VAL A 9 -2.19 -2.68 18.31
CA VAL A 9 -1.28 -1.55 18.05
C VAL A 9 0.07 -2.04 17.53
N VAL A 10 0.66 -3.05 18.18
CA VAL A 10 1.94 -3.62 17.76
C VAL A 10 1.83 -4.22 16.37
N LEU A 11 0.80 -5.03 16.10
CA LEU A 11 0.60 -5.63 14.77
C LEU A 11 0.41 -4.57 13.67
N SER A 12 -0.40 -3.55 13.92
CA SER A 12 -0.61 -2.46 12.96
C SER A 12 0.67 -1.67 12.71
N ALA A 13 1.43 -1.35 13.75
CA ALA A 13 2.70 -0.63 13.62
C ALA A 13 3.74 -1.47 12.86
N THR A 14 3.88 -2.76 13.17
CA THR A 14 4.78 -3.67 12.45
C THR A 14 4.35 -3.83 11.00
N PHE A 15 3.07 -4.01 10.72
CA PHE A 15 2.53 -4.08 9.37
C PHE A 15 2.86 -2.81 8.57
N PHE A 16 2.63 -1.64 9.15
CA PHE A 16 2.93 -0.36 8.50
C PHE A 16 4.42 -0.19 8.23
N ALA A 17 5.29 -0.55 9.17
CA ALA A 17 6.75 -0.49 9.00
C ALA A 17 7.22 -1.42 7.87
N VAL A 18 6.72 -2.66 7.82
CA VAL A 18 7.06 -3.63 6.77
C VAL A 18 6.55 -3.16 5.41
N ALA A 19 5.33 -2.62 5.33
CA ALA A 19 4.76 -2.10 4.09
C ALA A 19 5.54 -0.87 3.58
N ALA A 20 5.88 0.07 4.47
CA ALA A 20 6.70 1.23 4.13
C ALA A 20 8.10 0.82 3.66
N TYR A 21 8.71 -0.18 4.31
CA TYR A 21 9.97 -0.75 3.85
C TYR A 21 9.84 -1.36 2.45
N ALA A 22 8.86 -2.24 2.26
CA ALA A 22 8.69 -2.98 1.02
C ALA A 22 8.52 -2.04 -0.17
N VAL A 23 7.71 -0.98 -0.04
CA VAL A 23 7.37 -0.13 -1.18
C VAL A 23 8.27 1.09 -1.33
N LEU A 24 8.59 1.80 -0.24
CA LEU A 24 9.29 3.09 -0.31
C LEU A 24 10.79 2.97 -0.07
N LEU A 25 11.22 2.18 0.92
CA LEU A 25 12.59 2.20 1.42
C LEU A 25 13.50 1.12 0.82
N SER A 26 12.93 0.01 0.33
CA SER A 26 13.69 -1.15 -0.18
C SER A 26 14.57 -0.83 -1.40
N ALA A 27 14.29 0.27 -2.11
CA ALA A 27 15.14 0.75 -3.21
C ALA A 27 16.43 1.45 -2.72
N PHE A 28 16.43 1.98 -1.50
CA PHE A 28 17.53 2.77 -0.95
C PHE A 28 18.39 1.98 0.06
N ILE A 29 17.87 0.87 0.57
CA ILE A 29 18.53 0.07 1.62
C ILE A 29 19.17 -1.19 0.99
N PRO A 30 20.44 -1.53 1.33
CA PRO A 30 21.07 -2.79 0.93
C PRO A 30 20.28 -4.03 1.38
N SER A 31 20.58 -5.20 0.80
CA SER A 31 20.01 -6.48 1.27
C SER A 31 20.31 -6.68 2.75
N THR A 32 19.32 -7.15 3.49
CA THR A 32 19.38 -7.21 4.96
C THR A 32 19.70 -8.62 5.47
N ASP A 33 20.02 -9.56 4.57
CA ASP A 33 20.21 -11.00 4.82
C ASP A 33 19.01 -11.68 5.50
N ILE A 34 17.85 -11.00 5.49
CA ILE A 34 16.59 -11.51 6.02
C ILE A 34 15.76 -12.00 4.83
N PRO A 35 15.53 -13.31 4.67
CA PRO A 35 14.97 -13.88 3.44
C PRO A 35 13.58 -13.33 3.10
N LEU A 36 12.76 -12.99 4.09
CA LEU A 36 11.44 -12.39 3.87
C LEU A 36 11.54 -10.97 3.28
N LEU A 37 12.44 -10.14 3.81
CA LEU A 37 12.62 -8.76 3.35
C LEU A 37 13.31 -8.73 1.98
N ASP A 38 14.27 -9.63 1.76
CA ASP A 38 14.96 -9.73 0.47
C ASP A 38 14.03 -10.27 -0.62
N ALA A 39 13.10 -11.19 -0.30
CA ALA A 39 12.04 -11.60 -1.23
C ALA A 39 11.12 -10.44 -1.63
N LEU A 40 10.72 -9.59 -0.67
CA LEU A 40 9.92 -8.40 -0.93
C LEU A 40 10.68 -7.37 -1.79
N LYS A 41 11.99 -7.21 -1.56
CA LYS A 41 12.85 -6.32 -2.35
C LYS A 41 13.03 -6.84 -3.79
N GLY A 42 13.11 -8.16 -3.97
CA GLY A 42 13.26 -8.82 -5.26
C GLY A 42 12.02 -8.76 -6.15
N ASP A 43 10.85 -8.44 -5.61
CA ASP A 43 9.64 -8.23 -6.40
C ASP A 43 9.77 -6.93 -7.23
N THR A 44 9.91 -7.09 -8.54
CA THR A 44 9.98 -5.99 -9.52
C THR A 44 8.67 -5.76 -10.24
N HIS A 45 7.70 -6.69 -10.15
CA HIS A 45 6.50 -6.69 -10.98
C HIS A 45 5.30 -6.06 -10.27
N TYR A 46 5.09 -6.36 -8.97
CA TYR A 46 3.89 -5.92 -8.26
C TYR A 46 4.15 -4.88 -7.16
N LYS A 47 5.42 -4.55 -6.92
CA LYS A 47 5.87 -3.65 -5.85
C LYS A 47 5.09 -2.33 -5.73
N TYR A 48 4.81 -1.68 -6.86
CA TYR A 48 4.10 -0.39 -6.89
C TYR A 48 2.63 -0.50 -7.26
N PHE A 49 2.15 -1.71 -7.58
CA PHE A 49 0.81 -1.92 -8.09
C PHE A 49 -0.24 -1.42 -7.11
N VAL A 50 -0.13 -1.78 -5.83
CA VAL A 50 -1.10 -1.37 -4.80
C VAL A 50 -1.10 0.15 -4.59
N ILE A 51 0.08 0.79 -4.56
CA ILE A 51 0.17 2.25 -4.41
C ILE A 51 -0.46 2.97 -5.60
N LEU A 52 -0.23 2.48 -6.82
CA LEU A 52 -0.78 3.08 -8.03
C LEU A 52 -2.27 2.78 -8.21
N LEU A 53 -2.75 1.64 -7.70
CA LEU A 53 -4.16 1.27 -7.78
C LEU A 53 -5.05 2.26 -7.03
N VAL A 54 -4.61 2.79 -5.89
CA VAL A 54 -5.40 3.77 -5.10
C VAL A 54 -5.74 5.04 -5.90
N PRO A 55 -4.77 5.83 -6.44
CA PRO A 55 -5.09 7.01 -7.22
C PRO A 55 -5.77 6.68 -8.55
N THR A 56 -5.41 5.58 -9.22
CA THR A 56 -6.06 5.19 -10.49
C THR A 56 -7.53 4.83 -10.28
N SER A 57 -7.84 4.05 -9.24
CA SER A 57 -9.22 3.67 -8.92
C SER A 57 -10.04 4.86 -8.44
N ALA A 58 -9.48 5.70 -7.56
CA ALA A 58 -10.13 6.94 -7.12
C ALA A 58 -10.44 7.87 -8.30
N TYR A 59 -9.47 8.09 -9.18
CA TYR A 59 -9.66 8.92 -10.38
C TYR A 59 -10.76 8.35 -11.29
N PHE A 60 -10.75 7.04 -11.53
CA PHE A 60 -11.78 6.37 -12.33
C PHE A 60 -13.18 6.60 -11.76
N VAL A 61 -13.36 6.41 -10.44
CA VAL A 61 -14.66 6.60 -9.77
C VAL A 61 -15.10 8.07 -9.84
N ILE A 62 -14.19 9.01 -9.55
CA ILE A 62 -14.49 10.46 -9.59
C ILE A 62 -14.88 10.90 -10.99
N ALA A 63 -14.11 10.51 -12.01
CA ALA A 63 -14.39 10.87 -13.40
C ALA A 63 -15.75 10.33 -13.85
N ASN A 64 -16.09 9.10 -13.47
CA ASN A 64 -17.37 8.47 -13.82
C ASN A 64 -18.54 9.18 -13.12
N TRP A 65 -18.40 9.47 -11.82
CA TRP A 65 -19.39 10.24 -11.06
C TRP A 65 -19.63 11.62 -11.68
N VAL A 66 -18.55 12.38 -11.91
CA VAL A 66 -18.64 13.74 -12.45
C VAL A 66 -19.20 13.73 -13.86
N GLY A 67 -18.81 12.77 -14.70
CA GLY A 67 -19.38 12.58 -16.04
C GLY A 67 -20.89 12.32 -16.00
N TRP A 68 -21.35 11.51 -15.05
CA TRP A 68 -22.78 11.26 -14.86
C TRP A 68 -23.54 12.52 -14.43
N GLN A 69 -22.96 13.34 -13.55
CA GLN A 69 -23.56 14.62 -13.15
C GLN A 69 -23.73 15.56 -14.36
N TYR A 70 -22.72 15.65 -15.23
CA TYR A 70 -22.84 16.45 -16.45
C TYR A 70 -23.89 15.90 -17.42
N TYR A 71 -24.00 14.58 -17.56
CA TYR A 71 -25.01 13.95 -18.42
C TYR A 71 -26.45 14.21 -17.92
N GLN A 72 -26.68 14.21 -16.61
CA GLN A 72 -28.02 14.45 -16.06
C GLN A 72 -28.45 15.92 -16.06
N ASN A 73 -27.49 16.86 -15.97
CA ASN A 73 -27.76 18.30 -15.86
C ASN A 73 -27.48 19.10 -17.15
N SER A 74 -27.21 18.43 -18.27
CA SER A 74 -27.13 19.05 -19.62
C SER A 74 -28.41 18.78 -20.41
#